data_AF-A0A7L4A4Y2-F1
#
_entry.id   AF-A0A7L4A4Y2-F1
#
_cell.length_a   1.000
_cell.length_b   1.000
_cell.length_c   1.000
_cell.angle_alpha   90.00
_cell.angle_beta   90.00
_cell.angle_gamma   90.00
#
_symmetry.space_group_name_H-M   'P 1'
#
loop_
_entity.id
_entity.type
_entity.pdbx_description
1 polymer ?
#
loop_
_entity_poly.entity_id
_entity_poly.type
_entity_poly.pdbx_seq_one_letter_code
_entity_poly.pdbx_strand_id
1 'polypeptide(L)'
;FQGVTSEVVDRVYNEYIGNAENRAQVRDGLLDAIGDPLFVLSATEVARYHRDAGNPVYFYEFQHRPSSAAGVVPEFVKADHGDEIAFVFGKPLLAGDVSMLTKLIFRYIISRNPNGEGLVHWPQYDLDERYLEIDLMQKASKKLKERKMEFWTQLTKQMMN
;
A
#
# COMPACT_ATOMS: atom_id res chain seq x y z
N PHE A 1 22.47 8.58 -7.65
CA PHE A 1 22.00 7.82 -8.83
C PHE A 1 23.19 7.42 -9.73
N GLN A 2 24.21 6.74 -9.19
CA GLN A 2 25.16 5.99 -10.02
C GLN A 2 24.63 4.56 -10.09
N GLY A 3 24.49 3.97 -11.29
CA GLY A 3 24.06 2.56 -11.47
C GLY A 3 22.70 2.32 -12.13
N VAL A 4 21.92 3.37 -12.47
CA VAL A 4 20.73 3.19 -13.32
C VAL A 4 21.18 3.19 -14.78
N THR A 5 21.22 2.02 -15.41
CA THR A 5 21.56 1.88 -16.83
C THR A 5 20.33 2.09 -17.71
N SER A 6 20.53 2.34 -19.01
CA SER A 6 19.43 2.37 -19.97
C SER A 6 18.62 1.08 -19.97
N GLU A 7 19.28 -0.07 -19.77
CA GLU A 7 18.62 -1.38 -19.66
C GLU A 7 17.65 -1.46 -18.47
N VAL A 8 18.03 -0.91 -17.30
CA VAL A 8 17.14 -0.84 -16.14
C VAL A 8 15.91 0.01 -16.46
N VAL A 9 16.11 1.17 -17.10
CA VAL A 9 15.01 2.06 -17.52
C VAL A 9 14.08 1.36 -18.50
N ASP A 10 14.62 0.67 -19.51
CA ASP A 10 13.84 -0.05 -20.52
C ASP A 10 13.01 -1.17 -19.90
N ARG A 11 13.56 -1.89 -18.92
CA ARG A 11 12.82 -2.95 -18.20
C ARG A 11 11.67 -2.40 -17.36
N VAL A 12 11.90 -1.31 -16.64
CA VAL A 12 10.83 -0.63 -15.88
C VAL A 12 9.77 -0.09 -16.82
N TYR A 13 10.17 0.54 -17.94
CA TYR A 13 9.25 1.01 -18.96
C TYR A 13 8.38 -0.13 -19.51
N ASN A 14 8.98 -1.25 -19.90
CA ASN A 14 8.26 -2.40 -20.45
C ASN A 14 7.28 -3.01 -19.43
N GLU A 15 7.68 -3.10 -18.17
CA GLU A 15 6.84 -3.69 -17.12
C GLU A 15 5.64 -2.81 -16.74
N TYR A 16 5.78 -1.48 -16.75
CA TYR A 16 4.74 -0.54 -16.27
C TYR A 16 3.96 0.17 -17.38
N ILE A 17 4.61 0.47 -18.50
CA ILE A 17 4.09 1.37 -19.55
C ILE A 17 4.03 0.68 -20.92
N GLY A 18 4.81 -0.39 -21.16
CA GLY A 18 4.99 -1.00 -22.48
C GLY A 18 3.72 -1.47 -23.20
N ASN A 19 2.64 -1.74 -22.44
CA ASN A 19 1.34 -2.15 -23.00
C ASN A 19 0.25 -1.05 -22.90
N ALA A 20 0.63 0.20 -22.60
CA ALA A 20 -0.32 1.29 -22.47
C ALA A 20 -0.88 1.73 -23.83
N GLU A 21 -2.20 1.73 -23.97
CA GLU A 21 -2.93 2.07 -25.19
C GLU A 21 -3.32 3.56 -25.24
N ASN A 22 -3.26 4.26 -24.10
CA ASN A 22 -3.68 5.66 -24.00
C ASN A 22 -2.91 6.42 -22.93
N ARG A 23 -3.04 7.76 -22.95
CA ARG A 23 -2.33 8.67 -22.04
C ARG A 23 -2.66 8.43 -20.56
N ALA A 24 -3.87 7.97 -20.24
CA ALA A 24 -4.24 7.68 -18.85
C ALA A 24 -3.48 6.44 -18.33
N GLN A 25 -3.39 5.38 -19.14
CA GLN A 25 -2.60 4.19 -18.80
C GLN A 25 -1.10 4.50 -18.70
N VAL A 26 -0.56 5.37 -19.57
CA VAL A 26 0.84 5.84 -19.46
C VAL A 26 1.06 6.58 -18.13
N ARG A 27 0.14 7.49 -17.76
CA ARG A 27 0.20 8.20 -16.47
C ARG A 27 0.17 7.23 -15.30
N ASP A 28 -0.80 6.32 -15.26
CA ASP A 28 -1.00 5.40 -14.14
C ASP A 28 0.20 4.45 -14.01
N GLY A 29 0.71 3.92 -15.12
CA GLY A 29 1.92 3.10 -15.13
C GLY A 29 3.16 3.85 -14.66
N LEU A 30 3.33 5.12 -15.05
CA LEU A 30 4.44 5.95 -14.58
C LEU A 30 4.36 6.24 -13.08
N LEU A 31 3.18 6.56 -12.56
CA LEU A 31 2.98 6.82 -11.13
C LEU A 31 3.26 5.56 -10.30
N ASP A 32 2.77 4.40 -10.76
CA ASP A 32 3.04 3.11 -10.14
C ASP A 32 4.53 2.74 -10.19
N ALA A 33 5.23 3.00 -11.31
CA ALA A 33 6.66 2.72 -11.45
C ALA A 33 7.52 3.53 -10.47
N ILE A 34 7.07 4.73 -10.09
CA ILE A 34 7.72 5.58 -9.09
C ILE A 34 7.34 5.13 -7.68
N GLY A 35 6.05 4.88 -7.43
CA GLY A 35 5.52 4.57 -6.10
C GLY A 35 5.91 3.19 -5.57
N ASP A 36 5.90 2.17 -6.43
CA ASP A 36 6.16 0.79 -6.03
C ASP A 36 7.52 0.58 -5.35
N PRO A 37 8.67 1.01 -5.91
CA PRO A 37 9.95 0.82 -5.24
C PRO A 37 10.10 1.70 -3.98
N LEU A 38 9.53 2.91 -4.00
CA LEU A 38 9.67 3.87 -2.89
C LEU A 38 8.86 3.44 -1.65
N PHE A 39 7.63 2.96 -1.85
CA PHE A 39 6.71 2.68 -0.75
C PHE A 39 6.36 1.20 -0.63
N VAL A 40 5.91 0.57 -1.71
CA VAL A 40 5.29 -0.76 -1.63
C VAL A 40 6.34 -1.86 -1.40
N LEU A 41 7.40 -1.88 -2.20
CA LEU A 41 8.51 -2.83 -2.05
C LEU A 41 9.18 -2.66 -0.69
N SER A 42 9.49 -1.42 -0.32
CA SER A 42 10.14 -1.11 0.96
C SER A 42 9.29 -1.57 2.15
N ALA A 43 7.98 -1.28 2.14
CA ALA A 43 7.08 -1.69 3.22
C ALA A 43 6.90 -3.22 3.29
N THR A 44 6.76 -3.89 2.13
CA THR A 44 6.59 -5.35 2.09
C THR A 44 7.85 -6.09 2.54
N GLU A 45 9.04 -5.63 2.15
CA GLU A 45 10.32 -6.20 2.63
C GLU A 45 10.48 -6.02 4.14
N VAL A 46 10.20 -4.84 4.68
CA VAL A 46 10.23 -4.59 6.14
C VAL A 46 9.24 -5.51 6.86
N ALA A 47 8.02 -5.68 6.34
CA ALA A 47 7.02 -6.57 6.92
C ALA A 47 7.49 -8.04 6.91
N ARG A 48 8.11 -8.50 5.82
CA ARG A 48 8.72 -9.84 5.71
C ARG A 48 9.82 -10.03 6.74
N TYR A 49 10.78 -9.11 6.85
CA TYR A 49 11.87 -9.21 7.83
C TYR A 49 11.35 -9.24 9.26
N HIS A 50 10.36 -8.41 9.61
CA HIS A 50 9.76 -8.42 10.94
C HIS A 50 9.03 -9.74 11.25
N ARG A 51 8.26 -10.25 10.29
CA ARG A 51 7.57 -11.55 10.38
C ARG A 51 8.57 -12.68 10.57
N ASP A 52 9.62 -12.73 9.74
CA ASP A 52 10.62 -13.80 9.73
C ASP A 52 11.49 -13.79 11.00
N ALA A 53 11.61 -12.64 11.66
CA ALA A 53 12.18 -12.52 12.99
C ALA A 53 11.22 -12.99 14.13
N GLY A 54 10.05 -13.51 13.80
CA GLY A 54 9.06 -14.06 14.75
C GLY A 54 8.11 -13.01 15.36
N ASN A 55 8.07 -11.79 14.83
CA ASN A 55 7.19 -10.75 15.36
C ASN A 55 5.78 -10.82 14.75
N PRO A 56 4.72 -10.46 15.52
CA PRO A 56 3.41 -10.24 14.94
C PRO A 56 3.43 -8.98 14.07
N VAL A 57 3.03 -9.12 12.81
CA VAL A 57 2.94 -8.04 11.83
C VAL A 57 1.51 -7.95 11.32
N TYR A 58 1.00 -6.73 11.20
CA TYR A 58 -0.28 -6.45 10.55
C TYR A 58 0.00 -5.44 9.43
N PHE A 59 -0.44 -5.77 8.22
CA PHE A 59 -0.22 -4.96 7.03
C PHE A 59 -1.56 -4.48 6.46
N TYR A 60 -1.61 -3.26 5.94
CA TYR A 60 -2.80 -2.75 5.25
C TYR A 60 -2.43 -1.92 4.02
N GLU A 61 -3.38 -1.80 3.10
CA GLU A 61 -3.36 -0.85 2.00
C GLU A 61 -4.57 0.08 2.15
N PHE A 62 -4.34 1.38 2.28
CA PHE A 62 -5.40 2.37 2.35
C PHE A 62 -5.75 2.85 0.93
N GLN A 63 -7.01 2.73 0.55
CA GLN A 63 -7.48 2.98 -0.82
C GLN A 63 -8.58 4.06 -0.88
N HIS A 64 -9.06 4.53 0.28
CA HIS A 64 -10.16 5.47 0.35
C HIS A 64 -9.74 6.88 -0.08
N ARG A 65 -10.40 7.43 -1.11
CA ARG A 65 -10.27 8.85 -1.47
C ARG A 65 -11.09 9.71 -0.51
N PRO A 66 -10.48 10.57 0.32
CA PRO A 66 -11.23 11.41 1.24
C PRO A 66 -12.08 12.43 0.48
N SER A 67 -13.27 12.73 1.00
CA SER A 67 -14.16 13.75 0.43
C SER A 67 -13.53 15.14 0.35
N SER A 68 -12.57 15.46 1.22
CA SER A 68 -11.80 16.70 1.18
C SER A 68 -10.88 16.83 -0.04
N ALA A 69 -10.60 15.75 -0.76
CA ALA A 69 -9.84 15.79 -2.02
C ALA A 69 -10.71 16.22 -3.22
N ALA A 70 -12.04 16.19 -3.10
CA ALA A 70 -12.95 16.57 -4.18
C ALA A 70 -12.75 18.04 -4.56
N GLY A 71 -12.50 18.30 -5.85
CA GLY A 71 -12.24 19.64 -6.39
C GLY A 71 -10.87 20.24 -6.06
N VAL A 72 -10.05 19.56 -5.26
CA VAL A 72 -8.69 19.99 -4.89
C VAL A 72 -7.64 19.18 -5.66
N VAL A 73 -7.83 17.87 -5.73
CA VAL A 73 -6.92 16.93 -6.40
C VAL A 73 -7.63 16.33 -7.62
N PRO A 74 -6.94 16.03 -8.74
CA PRO A 74 -7.56 15.38 -9.89
C PRO A 74 -8.29 14.08 -9.53
N GLU A 75 -9.39 13.80 -10.23
CA GLU A 75 -10.28 12.66 -9.95
C GLU A 75 -9.64 11.29 -10.14
N PHE A 76 -8.60 11.19 -10.98
CA PHE A 76 -7.88 9.93 -11.17
C PHE A 76 -7.05 9.52 -9.96
N VAL A 77 -6.74 10.45 -9.06
CA VAL A 77 -6.05 10.14 -7.81
C VAL A 77 -7.05 9.44 -6.91
N LYS A 78 -6.70 8.28 -6.37
CA LYS A 78 -7.56 7.55 -5.41
C LYS A 78 -7.23 8.04 -4.00
N ALA A 79 -6.66 7.18 -3.16
CA ALA A 79 -5.94 7.59 -1.96
C ALA A 79 -4.54 8.06 -2.35
N ASP A 80 -4.20 9.29 -2.00
CA ASP A 80 -2.87 9.86 -2.15
C ASP A 80 -2.03 9.63 -0.89
N HIS A 81 -0.74 9.95 -0.99
CA HIS A 81 0.19 9.84 0.13
C HIS A 81 -0.26 10.71 1.32
N GLY A 82 -0.53 10.05 2.47
CA GLY A 82 -0.92 10.70 3.72
C GLY A 82 -2.44 10.89 3.90
N ASP A 83 -3.26 10.47 2.94
CA ASP A 83 -4.73 10.57 3.06
C ASP A 83 -5.28 9.78 4.25
N GLU A 84 -4.60 8.72 4.69
CA GLU A 84 -5.00 7.90 5.83
C GLU A 84 -4.78 8.60 7.17
N ILE A 85 -3.85 9.57 7.26
CA ILE A 85 -3.43 10.22 8.51
C ILE A 85 -4.63 10.82 9.24
N ALA A 86 -5.49 11.54 8.52
CA ALA A 86 -6.68 12.16 9.11
C ALA A 86 -7.64 11.11 9.71
N PHE A 87 -7.72 9.92 9.13
CA PHE A 87 -8.55 8.82 9.64
C PHE A 87 -7.89 8.15 10.84
N VAL A 88 -6.57 7.92 10.81
CA VAL A 88 -5.81 7.37 11.94
C VAL A 88 -5.97 8.23 13.19
N PHE A 89 -5.89 9.56 13.04
CA PHE A 89 -6.03 10.51 14.14
C PHE A 89 -7.49 10.90 14.44
N GLY A 90 -8.47 10.21 13.83
CA GLY A 90 -9.87 10.35 14.21
C GLY A 90 -10.53 11.66 13.78
N LYS A 91 -10.07 12.34 12.71
CA LYS A 91 -10.80 13.47 12.12
C LYS A 91 -12.29 13.16 11.87
N PRO A 92 -12.68 11.94 11.41
CA PRO A 92 -14.10 11.57 11.28
C PRO A 92 -14.89 11.66 12.60
N LEU A 93 -14.25 11.45 13.77
CA LEU A 93 -14.91 11.56 15.08
C LEU A 93 -15.53 12.95 15.28
N LEU A 94 -14.87 13.99 14.75
CA LEU A 94 -15.35 15.38 14.82
C LEU A 94 -16.66 15.58 14.02
N ALA A 95 -16.94 14.71 13.06
CA ALA A 95 -18.16 14.70 12.26
C ALA A 95 -19.21 13.68 12.77
N GLY A 96 -18.96 13.03 13.92
CA GLY A 96 -19.86 12.03 14.50
C GLY A 96 -19.76 10.64 13.87
N ASP A 97 -18.75 10.40 13.03
CA ASP A 97 -18.49 9.09 12.41
C ASP A 97 -17.17 8.51 12.94
N VAL A 98 -17.19 7.29 13.45
CA VAL A 98 -15.95 6.60 13.83
C VAL A 98 -15.56 5.67 12.68
N SER A 99 -14.62 6.13 11.86
CA SER A 99 -14.11 5.31 10.75
C SER A 99 -13.60 3.97 11.27
N MET A 100 -13.81 2.88 10.51
CA MET A 100 -13.33 1.55 10.87
C MET A 100 -11.82 1.55 11.11
N LEU A 101 -11.07 2.29 10.30
CA LEU A 101 -9.62 2.47 10.46
C LEU A 101 -9.26 3.05 11.83
N THR A 102 -9.99 4.07 12.30
CA THR A 102 -9.78 4.64 13.65
C THR A 102 -9.89 3.53 14.70
N LYS A 103 -10.97 2.74 14.67
CA LYS A 103 -11.21 1.66 15.65
C LYS A 103 -10.12 0.60 15.64
N LEU A 104 -9.73 0.14 14.44
CA LEU A 104 -8.69 -0.87 14.27
C LEU A 104 -7.33 -0.39 14.82
N ILE A 105 -6.94 0.86 14.53
CA ILE A 105 -5.66 1.42 14.99
C ILE A 105 -5.66 1.64 16.50
N PHE A 106 -6.71 2.22 17.08
CA PHE A 106 -6.81 2.37 18.54
C PHE A 106 -6.75 1.01 19.25
N ARG A 107 -7.44 0.00 18.71
CA ARG A 107 -7.40 -1.36 19.23
C ARG A 107 -6.00 -1.97 19.18
N TYR A 108 -5.28 -1.78 18.07
CA TYR A 108 -3.89 -2.21 17.92
C TYR A 108 -2.94 -1.50 18.89
N ILE A 109 -3.07 -0.18 19.07
CA ILE A 109 -2.22 0.58 20.01
C ILE A 109 -2.38 0.06 21.44
N ILE A 110 -3.61 -0.24 21.86
CA ILE A 110 -3.91 -0.70 23.23
C ILE A 110 -3.52 -2.16 23.45
N SER A 111 -3.75 -3.04 22.48
CA SER A 111 -3.68 -4.50 22.69
C SER A 111 -2.66 -5.24 21.83
N ARG A 112 -1.94 -4.54 20.95
CA ARG A 112 -1.04 -5.12 19.93
C ARG A 112 -1.72 -6.10 18.97
N ASN A 113 -3.04 -6.10 18.93
CA ASN A 113 -3.88 -6.90 18.04
C ASN A 113 -5.04 -6.00 17.56
N PRO A 114 -5.23 -5.77 16.26
CA PRO A 114 -6.31 -4.92 15.76
C PRO A 114 -7.70 -5.54 15.88
N ASN A 115 -7.81 -6.84 16.17
CA ASN A 115 -9.08 -7.57 16.18
C ASN A 115 -9.88 -7.36 17.47
N GLY A 116 -11.21 -7.41 17.34
CA GLY A 116 -12.16 -7.27 18.44
C GLY A 116 -13.60 -7.51 17.98
N GLU A 117 -14.52 -7.59 18.95
CA GLU A 117 -15.94 -7.73 18.68
C GLU A 117 -16.46 -6.54 17.85
N GLY A 118 -17.22 -6.84 16.79
CA GLY A 118 -17.78 -5.82 15.89
C GLY A 118 -16.77 -5.17 14.92
N LEU A 119 -15.51 -5.63 14.89
CA LEU A 119 -14.50 -5.16 13.93
C LEU A 119 -14.30 -6.18 12.81
N VAL A 120 -13.94 -5.68 11.63
CA VAL A 120 -13.48 -6.55 10.54
C VAL A 120 -12.26 -7.34 11.00
N HIS A 121 -12.18 -8.62 10.61
CA HIS A 121 -11.01 -9.42 10.90
C HIS A 121 -9.82 -8.90 10.09
N TRP A 122 -8.77 -8.49 10.79
CA TRP A 122 -7.50 -8.10 10.21
C TRP A 122 -6.50 -9.25 10.40
N PRO A 123 -6.13 -9.97 9.32
CA PRO A 123 -5.22 -11.09 9.41
C PRO A 123 -3.80 -10.63 9.78
N GLN A 124 -3.09 -11.45 10.53
CA GLN A 124 -1.65 -11.28 10.71
C GLN A 124 -0.95 -11.54 9.37
N TYR A 125 0.04 -10.72 9.05
CA TYR A 125 0.90 -10.84 7.88
C TYR A 125 1.86 -12.02 8.08
N ASP A 126 1.44 -13.18 7.61
CA ASP A 126 2.13 -14.45 7.75
C ASP A 126 2.79 -14.89 6.42
N LEU A 127 3.10 -16.18 6.29
CA LEU A 127 3.71 -16.73 5.07
C LEU A 127 2.79 -16.62 3.85
N ASP A 128 1.48 -16.52 4.06
CA ASP A 128 0.50 -16.24 3.01
C ASP A 128 0.45 -14.74 2.63
N GLU A 129 1.19 -13.87 3.33
CA GLU A 129 1.26 -12.41 3.13
C GLU A 129 -0.12 -11.75 3.11
N ARG A 130 -0.98 -12.18 4.04
CA ARG A 130 -2.33 -11.66 4.19
C ARG A 130 -2.31 -10.25 4.77
N TYR A 131 -3.12 -9.37 4.21
CA TYR A 131 -3.22 -7.97 4.60
C TYR A 131 -4.67 -7.47 4.52
N LEU A 132 -4.93 -6.27 5.02
CA LEU A 132 -6.25 -5.64 4.97
C LEU A 132 -6.28 -4.52 3.93
N GLU A 133 -7.17 -4.61 2.95
CA GLU A 133 -7.55 -3.49 2.08
C GLU A 133 -8.55 -2.61 2.85
N ILE A 134 -8.26 -1.31 2.95
CA ILE A 134 -9.06 -0.35 3.70
C ILE A 134 -9.61 0.71 2.74
N ASP A 135 -10.88 0.55 2.39
CA ASP A 135 -11.71 1.57 1.75
C ASP A 135 -13.01 1.75 2.56
N LEU A 136 -14.11 2.18 1.94
CA LEU A 136 -15.46 2.18 2.48
C LEU A 136 -15.84 0.81 3.06
N MET A 137 -15.46 -0.26 2.36
CA MET A 137 -15.56 -1.63 2.84
C MET A 137 -14.17 -2.23 3.01
N GLN A 138 -13.93 -2.86 4.16
CA GLN A 138 -12.65 -3.49 4.45
C GLN A 138 -12.66 -4.95 3.99
N LYS A 139 -11.56 -5.40 3.41
CA LYS A 139 -11.45 -6.74 2.83
C LYS A 139 -10.07 -7.33 3.10
N ALA A 140 -10.04 -8.57 3.59
CA ALA A 140 -8.79 -9.31 3.66
C ALA A 140 -8.34 -9.73 2.26
N SER A 141 -7.06 -9.51 1.98
CA SER A 141 -6.40 -9.84 0.72
C SER A 141 -5.05 -10.49 1.01
N LYS A 142 -4.30 -10.84 -0.02
CA LYS A 142 -2.97 -11.46 0.13
C LYS A 142 -2.04 -11.07 -1.00
N LYS A 143 -0.74 -11.05 -0.70
CA LYS A 143 0.34 -10.80 -1.66
C LYS A 143 0.16 -9.51 -2.46
N LEU A 144 0.22 -8.39 -1.76
CA LEU A 144 0.05 -7.05 -2.34
C LEU A 144 0.95 -6.86 -3.56
N LYS A 145 0.33 -6.58 -4.72
CA LYS A 145 1.00 -6.39 -6.02
C LYS A 145 2.06 -7.47 -6.34
N GLU A 146 1.78 -8.75 -6.03
CA GLU A 146 2.72 -9.89 -6.10
C GLU A 146 3.69 -9.81 -7.29
N ARG A 147 3.18 -9.79 -8.52
CA ARG A 147 3.99 -9.73 -9.75
C ARG A 147 4.94 -8.52 -9.78
N LYS A 148 4.50 -7.34 -9.33
CA LYS A 148 5.33 -6.12 -9.31
C LYS A 148 6.41 -6.21 -8.25
N MET A 149 6.08 -6.77 -7.08
CA MET A 149 7.05 -6.98 -6.01
C MET A 149 8.10 -7.99 -6.40
N GLU A 150 7.73 -9.07 -7.11
CA GLU A 150 8.67 -10.03 -7.69
C GLU A 150 9.59 -9.38 -8.72
N PHE A 151 9.05 -8.58 -9.64
CA PHE A 151 9.83 -7.83 -10.62
C PHE A 151 10.88 -6.95 -9.95
N TRP A 152 10.48 -6.11 -8.99
CA TRP A 152 11.39 -5.22 -8.30
C TRP A 152 12.43 -5.97 -7.46
N THR A 153 12.02 -7.03 -6.76
CA THR A 153 12.95 -7.85 -5.98
C THR A 153 14.06 -8.44 -6.86
N GLN A 154 13.71 -8.93 -8.06
CA GLN A 154 14.69 -9.44 -9.01
C GLN A 154 15.58 -8.33 -9.57
N LEU A 155 14.98 -7.19 -9.96
CA LEU A 155 15.71 -6.06 -10.52
C LEU A 155 16.71 -5.48 -9.50
N THR A 156 16.30 -5.27 -8.26
CA THR A 156 17.18 -4.76 -7.19
C THR A 156 18.33 -5.71 -6.91
N LYS A 157 18.09 -7.04 -6.86
CA LYS A 157 19.15 -8.04 -6.72
C LYS A 157 20.19 -7.96 -7.84
N GLN A 158 19.75 -7.76 -9.08
CA GLN A 158 20.65 -7.62 -10.23
C GLN A 158 21.45 -6.33 -10.20
N MET A 159 20.89 -5.23 -9.68
CA MET A 159 21.61 -3.95 -9.54
C MET A 159 22.64 -3.95 -8.40
N MET A 160 22.50 -4.85 -7.42
CA MET A 160 23.40 -4.96 -6.26
C MET A 160 24.57 -5.92 -6.48
N ASN A 161 24.52 -6.75 -7.54
CA ASN A 161 25.56 -7.70 -7.93
C ASN A 161 26.45 -7.11 -9.03
#